data_AF-A0A2V3HVE4-F1
#
_entry.id   AF-A0A2V3HVE4-F1
#
_cell.length_a   1.000
_cell.length_b   1.000
_cell.length_c   1.000
_cell.angle_alpha   90.00
_cell.angle_beta   90.00
_cell.angle_gamma   90.00
#
_symmetry.space_group_name_H-M   'P 1'
#
loop_
_entity.id
_entity.type
_entity.pdbx_description
1 polymer ?
#
loop_
_entity_poly.entity_id
_entity_poly.type
_entity_poly.pdbx_seq_one_letter_code
_entity_poly.pdbx_strand_id
1 'polypeptide(L)'
;MNKSLMIALLMLFSSAAGIAYAPQAEAAQVVITEAVQVVDGGGVNDRMAAMVADSEGNIHVVWSRNTQHLYYTMLDPRADTLIDATQISNSGAHRAWHPDIAIDSEDRVHVVWTDKAGSHSIKYTVLDPTYDDQDGSSGDDFALSVIDDTVVSQRAQNRDWPAIALDSDDGVHIVWEDAYEQLGKFFNQPQIYYSMLEIDSVMMQALTAIDDTLLTPIIGHKGHPDIAVDADDLVQVVWDD
;
A
#
# COMPACT_ATOMS: atom_id res chain seq x y z
N MET A 1 50.09 27.01 30.39
CA MET A 1 49.00 26.04 30.62
C MET A 1 49.36 24.76 29.86
N ASN A 2 49.60 23.65 30.56
CA ASN A 2 50.31 22.48 30.02
C ASN A 2 49.43 21.73 29.01
N LYS A 3 50.00 21.32 27.86
CA LYS A 3 49.30 20.58 26.79
C LYS A 3 48.58 19.31 27.28
N SER A 4 49.09 18.66 28.33
CA SER A 4 48.40 17.54 29.01
C SER A 4 47.09 17.91 29.69
N LEU A 5 46.98 19.10 30.29
CA LEU A 5 45.73 19.56 30.91
C LEU A 5 44.65 19.82 29.88
N MET A 6 45.04 20.28 28.69
CA MET A 6 44.09 20.56 27.61
C MET A 6 43.54 19.28 26.96
N ILE A 7 44.39 18.26 26.78
CA ILE A 7 43.98 16.95 26.26
C ILE A 7 43.09 16.22 27.29
N ALA A 8 43.41 16.30 28.58
CA ALA A 8 42.56 15.74 29.63
C ALA A 8 41.18 16.41 29.68
N LEU A 9 41.11 17.74 29.50
CA LEU A 9 39.85 18.47 29.42
C LEU A 9 39.03 18.05 28.18
N LEU A 10 39.67 17.88 27.03
CA LEU A 10 39.03 17.44 25.78
C LEU A 10 38.42 16.03 25.88
N MET A 11 39.11 15.09 26.54
CA MET A 11 38.56 13.74 26.77
C MET A 11 37.36 13.76 27.73
N LEU A 12 37.38 14.61 28.75
CA LEU A 12 36.27 14.79 29.69
C LEU A 12 35.03 15.39 29.01
N PHE A 13 35.21 16.33 28.07
CA PHE A 13 34.11 16.85 27.26
C PHE A 13 33.57 15.83 26.25
N SER A 14 34.41 14.97 25.65
CA SER A 14 33.93 13.92 24.75
C SER A 14 33.12 12.84 25.45
N SER A 15 33.40 12.53 26.72
CA SER A 15 32.58 11.58 27.50
C SER A 15 31.20 12.12 27.88
N ALA A 16 30.98 13.44 27.77
CA ALA A 16 29.68 14.06 28.06
C ALA A 16 28.81 14.26 26.80
N ALA A 17 29.40 14.21 25.59
CA ALA A 17 28.68 14.40 24.33
C ALA A 17 28.00 13.13 23.80
N GLY A 18 28.29 11.96 24.38
CA GLY A 18 27.75 10.67 23.94
C GLY A 18 26.42 10.25 24.56
N ILE A 19 25.79 11.10 25.37
CA ILE A 19 24.45 10.84 25.91
C ILE A 19 23.46 11.76 25.18
N ALA A 20 23.32 11.55 23.88
CA ALA A 20 22.08 11.92 23.23
C ALA A 20 21.01 10.99 23.83
N TYR A 21 20.24 11.50 24.78
CA TYR A 21 19.02 10.85 25.19
C TYR A 21 18.16 10.77 23.93
N ALA A 22 18.03 9.57 23.35
CA ALA A 22 16.94 9.31 22.43
C ALA A 22 15.67 9.78 23.15
N PRO A 23 14.80 10.59 22.53
CA PRO A 23 13.52 10.92 23.15
C PRO A 23 12.88 9.59 23.51
N GLN A 24 12.56 9.44 24.80
CA GLN A 24 11.87 8.27 25.27
C GLN A 24 10.52 8.31 24.55
N ALA A 25 10.30 7.40 23.60
CA ALA A 25 9.01 7.26 22.96
C ALA A 25 8.01 6.94 24.07
N GLU A 26 7.18 7.90 24.45
CA GLU A 26 6.05 7.63 25.32
C GLU A 26 5.13 6.69 24.54
N ALA A 27 4.76 5.57 25.16
CA ALA A 27 3.79 4.68 24.58
C ALA A 27 2.51 5.48 24.33
N ALA A 28 2.09 5.57 23.07
CA ALA A 28 0.78 6.09 22.75
C ALA A 28 -0.25 5.28 23.56
N GLN A 29 -1.07 5.97 24.36
CA GLN A 29 -2.12 5.31 25.10
C GLN A 29 -3.10 4.72 24.09
N VAL A 30 -3.18 3.38 24.04
CA VAL A 30 -4.19 2.69 23.23
C VAL A 30 -5.54 2.90 23.94
N VAL A 31 -6.35 3.81 23.40
CA VAL A 31 -7.72 4.01 23.85
C VAL A 31 -8.58 2.96 23.15
N ILE A 32 -9.10 2.01 23.92
CA ILE A 32 -10.07 1.03 23.40
C ILE A 32 -11.46 1.67 23.51
N THR A 33 -12.01 2.11 22.38
CA THR A 33 -13.40 2.55 22.26
C THR A 33 -14.31 1.37 21.92
N GLU A 34 -15.61 1.62 21.84
CA GLU A 34 -16.52 0.65 21.23
C GLU A 34 -16.16 0.43 19.76
N ALA A 35 -16.48 -0.75 19.24
CA ALA A 35 -16.25 -1.07 17.84
C ALA A 35 -17.07 -0.13 16.95
N VAL A 36 -16.43 0.51 15.99
CA VAL A 36 -17.10 1.33 14.99
C VAL A 36 -17.45 0.48 13.79
N GLN A 37 -18.69 0.59 13.33
CA GLN A 37 -19.14 -0.02 12.10
C GLN A 37 -18.77 0.88 10.91
N VAL A 38 -17.89 0.39 10.03
CA VAL A 38 -17.46 1.13 8.84
C VAL A 38 -18.57 1.21 7.79
N VAL A 39 -19.24 0.08 7.50
CA VAL A 39 -20.35 -0.02 6.53
C VAL A 39 -21.39 -1.03 7.03
N ASP A 40 -22.68 -0.76 6.80
CA ASP A 40 -23.75 -1.77 6.95
C ASP A 40 -23.99 -2.50 5.62
N GLY A 41 -23.17 -3.53 5.37
CA GLY A 41 -23.29 -4.37 4.19
C GLY A 41 -24.54 -5.27 4.18
N GLY A 42 -25.29 -5.34 5.29
CA GLY A 42 -26.45 -6.21 5.43
C GLY A 42 -26.14 -7.68 5.11
N GLY A 43 -26.61 -8.16 3.96
CA GLY A 43 -26.43 -9.55 3.50
C GLY A 43 -25.24 -9.79 2.57
N VAL A 44 -24.45 -8.76 2.24
CA VAL A 44 -23.27 -8.89 1.37
C VAL A 44 -22.06 -9.41 2.15
N ASN A 45 -21.12 -10.04 1.45
CA ASN A 45 -19.89 -10.56 2.04
C ASN A 45 -18.73 -9.59 1.76
N ASP A 46 -18.51 -8.65 2.68
CA ASP A 46 -17.37 -7.73 2.66
C ASP A 46 -16.16 -8.38 3.35
N ARG A 47 -15.00 -8.39 2.67
CA ARG A 47 -13.79 -9.07 3.15
C ARG A 47 -12.52 -8.50 2.56
N MET A 48 -11.37 -8.92 3.10
CA MET A 48 -10.04 -8.51 2.63
C MET A 48 -9.92 -6.98 2.64
N ALA A 49 -10.20 -6.39 3.79
CA ALA A 49 -10.12 -4.94 3.93
C ALA A 49 -8.67 -4.51 4.19
N ALA A 50 -8.27 -3.40 3.58
CA ALA A 50 -7.03 -2.68 3.85
C ALA A 50 -7.37 -1.21 4.14
N MET A 51 -6.54 -0.54 4.93
CA MET A 51 -6.81 0.84 5.35
C MET A 51 -5.55 1.66 5.57
N VAL A 52 -5.65 2.97 5.35
CA VAL A 52 -4.61 3.96 5.58
C VAL A 52 -5.25 5.25 6.11
N ALA A 53 -4.46 6.17 6.64
CA ALA A 53 -4.91 7.50 7.04
C ALA A 53 -4.20 8.59 6.24
N ASP A 54 -4.91 9.65 5.89
CA ASP A 54 -4.34 10.83 5.22
C ASP A 54 -3.68 11.83 6.19
N SER A 55 -3.18 12.94 5.66
CA SER A 55 -2.51 13.98 6.44
C SER A 55 -3.43 14.71 7.44
N GLU A 56 -4.75 14.70 7.22
CA GLU A 56 -5.76 15.26 8.12
C GLU A 56 -6.27 14.24 9.15
N GLY A 57 -5.87 12.96 9.00
CA GLY A 57 -6.27 11.85 9.84
C GLY A 57 -7.59 11.20 9.43
N ASN A 58 -8.13 11.53 8.25
CA ASN A 58 -9.25 10.80 7.68
C ASN A 58 -8.80 9.38 7.34
N ILE A 59 -9.72 8.44 7.45
CA ILE A 59 -9.47 7.01 7.32
C ILE A 59 -10.00 6.56 5.97
N HIS A 60 -9.12 6.01 5.15
CA HIS A 60 -9.45 5.41 3.87
C HIS A 60 -9.51 3.90 4.04
N VAL A 61 -10.59 3.28 3.57
CA VAL A 61 -10.74 1.82 3.64
C VAL A 61 -11.14 1.29 2.29
N VAL A 62 -10.44 0.25 1.84
CA VAL A 62 -10.77 -0.51 0.64
C VAL A 62 -11.05 -1.96 0.99
N TRP A 63 -11.99 -2.60 0.30
CA TRP A 63 -12.32 -4.00 0.54
C TRP A 63 -12.94 -4.67 -0.69
N SER A 64 -12.97 -6.00 -0.66
CA SER A 64 -13.64 -6.82 -1.66
C SER A 64 -15.06 -7.16 -1.22
N ARG A 65 -16.05 -6.82 -2.05
CA ARG A 65 -17.45 -7.20 -1.85
C ARG A 65 -17.82 -8.41 -2.69
N ASN A 66 -18.29 -9.46 -2.04
CA ASN A 66 -18.67 -10.75 -2.63
C ASN A 66 -17.56 -11.41 -3.49
N THR A 67 -16.27 -11.03 -3.32
CA THR A 67 -15.16 -11.35 -4.26
C THR A 67 -15.45 -11.05 -5.71
N GLN A 68 -16.15 -9.95 -5.95
CA GLN A 68 -16.43 -9.50 -7.30
C GLN A 68 -15.71 -8.18 -7.51
N HIS A 69 -16.17 -7.14 -6.83
CA HIS A 69 -15.74 -5.77 -7.05
C HIS A 69 -15.03 -5.20 -5.83
N LEU A 70 -14.18 -4.22 -6.10
CA LEU A 70 -13.47 -3.44 -5.11
C LEU A 70 -14.33 -2.25 -4.69
N TYR A 71 -14.39 -1.98 -3.39
CA TYR A 71 -15.14 -0.89 -2.79
C TYR A 71 -14.22 -0.03 -1.93
N TYR A 72 -14.59 1.24 -1.80
CA TYR A 72 -13.90 2.28 -1.06
C TYR A 72 -14.88 3.06 -0.18
N THR A 73 -14.39 3.55 0.96
CA THR A 73 -15.07 4.54 1.81
C THR A 73 -14.02 5.44 2.44
N MET A 74 -14.44 6.65 2.79
CA MET A 74 -13.66 7.62 3.54
C MET A 74 -14.43 8.00 4.81
N LEU A 75 -13.75 7.98 5.95
CA LEU A 75 -14.29 8.39 7.23
C LEU A 75 -13.45 9.52 7.80
N ASP A 76 -14.04 10.38 8.61
CA ASP A 76 -13.28 11.39 9.37
C ASP A 76 -12.49 10.73 10.54
N PRO A 77 -11.65 11.48 11.29
CA PRO A 77 -10.90 10.94 12.42
C PRO A 77 -11.78 10.42 13.58
N ARG A 78 -13.09 10.71 13.57
CA ARG A 78 -14.08 10.25 14.53
C ARG A 78 -14.89 9.07 13.99
N ALA A 79 -14.55 8.61 12.79
CA ALA A 79 -15.19 7.56 12.02
C ALA A 79 -16.64 7.89 11.59
N ASP A 80 -16.97 9.17 11.43
CA ASP A 80 -18.15 9.61 10.70
C ASP A 80 -17.89 9.48 9.19
N THR A 81 -18.86 8.96 8.43
CA THR A 81 -18.72 8.73 6.99
C THR A 81 -18.65 10.04 6.21
N LEU A 82 -17.57 10.24 5.45
CA LEU A 82 -17.39 11.32 4.48
C LEU A 82 -17.77 10.88 3.08
N ILE A 83 -17.35 9.68 2.68
CA ILE A 83 -17.72 9.05 1.40
C ILE A 83 -18.22 7.64 1.72
N ASP A 84 -19.50 7.36 1.48
CA ASP A 84 -20.08 6.04 1.70
C ASP A 84 -19.57 5.01 0.68
N ALA A 85 -19.83 3.73 0.94
CA ALA A 85 -19.36 2.59 0.16
C ALA A 85 -19.54 2.77 -1.36
N THR A 86 -18.44 3.09 -2.04
CA THR A 86 -18.38 3.37 -3.47
C THR A 86 -17.63 2.26 -4.18
N GLN A 87 -18.20 1.72 -5.24
CA GLN A 87 -17.49 0.74 -6.08
C GLN A 87 -16.43 1.48 -6.90
N ILE A 88 -15.17 1.05 -6.83
CA ILE A 88 -14.02 1.70 -7.52
C ILE A 88 -13.34 0.81 -8.57
N SER A 89 -13.77 -0.45 -8.67
CA SER A 89 -13.36 -1.30 -9.79
C SER A 89 -14.27 -1.05 -10.97
N ASN A 90 -13.69 -1.09 -12.16
CA ASN A 90 -14.39 -0.94 -13.42
C ASN A 90 -15.61 -1.85 -13.57
N SER A 91 -16.53 -1.44 -14.46
CA SER A 91 -17.66 -2.30 -14.83
C SER A 91 -17.17 -3.57 -15.53
N GLY A 92 -17.73 -4.73 -15.17
CA GLY A 92 -17.34 -5.99 -15.78
C GLY A 92 -17.42 -7.17 -14.82
N ALA A 93 -16.96 -8.32 -15.29
CA ALA A 93 -16.83 -9.49 -14.44
C ALA A 93 -15.43 -9.48 -13.80
N HIS A 94 -15.35 -9.06 -12.55
CA HIS A 94 -14.12 -9.07 -11.77
C HIS A 94 -14.16 -10.13 -10.69
N ARG A 95 -12.97 -10.53 -10.24
CA ARG A 95 -12.77 -11.22 -8.97
C ARG A 95 -11.67 -10.48 -8.22
N ALA A 96 -12.03 -9.39 -7.55
CA ALA A 96 -11.13 -8.59 -6.73
C ALA A 96 -10.74 -9.32 -5.44
N TRP A 97 -9.44 -9.53 -5.24
CA TRP A 97 -8.85 -10.22 -4.09
C TRP A 97 -7.67 -9.43 -3.54
N HIS A 98 -7.48 -9.52 -2.23
CA HIS A 98 -6.32 -9.00 -1.49
C HIS A 98 -5.91 -7.59 -1.93
N PRO A 99 -6.79 -6.59 -1.80
CA PRO A 99 -6.39 -5.22 -2.02
C PRO A 99 -5.41 -4.77 -0.94
N ASP A 100 -4.52 -3.86 -1.33
CA ASP A 100 -3.64 -3.12 -0.44
C ASP A 100 -3.61 -1.65 -0.86
N ILE A 101 -3.30 -0.76 0.08
CA ILE A 101 -3.54 0.68 -0.04
C ILE A 101 -2.39 1.50 0.55
N ALA A 102 -2.00 2.55 -0.17
CA ALA A 102 -1.07 3.58 0.27
C ALA A 102 -1.62 4.97 -0.04
N ILE A 103 -1.03 6.00 0.57
CA ILE A 103 -1.40 7.40 0.35
C ILE A 103 -0.17 8.20 -0.03
N ASP A 104 -0.30 9.09 -1.01
CA ASP A 104 0.80 9.93 -1.50
C ASP A 104 0.84 11.30 -0.82
N SER A 105 1.84 12.10 -1.20
CA SER A 105 2.07 13.43 -0.61
C SER A 105 0.95 14.45 -0.89
N GLU A 106 0.03 14.14 -1.82
CA GLU A 106 -1.15 14.95 -2.17
C GLU A 106 -2.44 14.38 -1.57
N ASP A 107 -2.34 13.43 -0.63
CA ASP A 107 -3.46 12.72 -0.01
C ASP A 107 -4.32 11.92 -1.03
N ARG A 108 -3.75 11.53 -2.18
CA ARG A 108 -4.40 10.62 -3.12
C ARG A 108 -4.18 9.18 -2.68
N VAL A 109 -5.19 8.36 -2.92
CA VAL A 109 -5.24 6.97 -2.48
C VAL A 109 -4.79 6.05 -3.59
N HIS A 110 -3.69 5.35 -3.37
CA HIS A 110 -3.12 4.37 -4.29
C HIS A 110 -3.58 2.98 -3.88
N VAL A 111 -4.19 2.24 -4.80
CA VAL A 111 -4.75 0.92 -4.49
C VAL A 111 -4.23 -0.11 -5.46
N VAL A 112 -3.65 -1.19 -4.92
CA VAL A 112 -3.28 -2.38 -5.69
C VAL A 112 -4.20 -3.54 -5.32
N TRP A 113 -4.53 -4.40 -6.28
CA TRP A 113 -5.39 -5.55 -6.03
C TRP A 113 -5.19 -6.66 -7.07
N THR A 114 -5.63 -7.88 -6.74
CA THR A 114 -5.61 -9.00 -7.67
C THR A 114 -6.96 -9.17 -8.35
N ASP A 115 -7.00 -9.17 -9.67
CA ASP A 115 -8.14 -9.67 -10.43
C ASP A 115 -7.92 -11.14 -10.83
N LYS A 116 -8.75 -12.04 -10.30
CA LYS A 116 -8.75 -13.47 -10.65
C LYS A 116 -9.80 -13.84 -11.70
N ALA A 117 -10.40 -12.87 -12.37
CA ALA A 117 -11.29 -13.12 -13.50
C ALA A 117 -10.47 -13.47 -14.76
N GLY A 118 -10.57 -14.72 -15.21
CA GLY A 118 -9.85 -15.17 -16.41
C GLY A 118 -8.36 -15.39 -16.15
N SER A 119 -7.50 -14.61 -16.81
CA SER A 119 -6.05 -14.60 -16.51
C SER A 119 -5.79 -13.71 -15.31
N HIS A 120 -5.02 -14.20 -14.34
CA HIS A 120 -4.78 -13.47 -13.11
C HIS A 120 -3.94 -12.22 -13.38
N SER A 121 -4.41 -11.06 -12.92
CA SER A 121 -3.71 -9.79 -13.07
C SER A 121 -3.54 -9.06 -11.76
N ILE A 122 -2.39 -8.42 -11.60
CA ILE A 122 -2.18 -7.37 -10.61
C ILE A 122 -2.65 -6.06 -11.23
N LYS A 123 -3.56 -5.39 -10.53
CA LYS A 123 -4.23 -4.16 -10.93
C LYS A 123 -3.83 -3.03 -10.01
N TYR A 124 -3.82 -1.82 -10.55
CA TYR A 124 -3.46 -0.60 -9.86
C TYR A 124 -4.42 0.52 -10.24
N THR A 125 -4.90 1.28 -9.26
CA THR A 125 -5.79 2.45 -9.45
C THR A 125 -5.40 3.55 -8.46
N VAL A 126 -5.67 4.81 -8.81
CA VAL A 126 -5.47 5.96 -7.93
C VAL A 126 -6.76 6.74 -7.81
N LEU A 127 -7.17 7.01 -6.58
CA LEU A 127 -8.33 7.82 -6.26
C LEU A 127 -7.89 9.17 -5.69
N ASP A 128 -8.60 10.23 -6.04
CA ASP A 128 -8.48 11.54 -5.40
C ASP A 128 -9.84 11.88 -4.75
N PRO A 129 -9.95 11.73 -3.41
CA PRO A 129 -11.20 11.96 -2.68
C PRO A 129 -11.66 13.42 -2.69
N THR A 130 -10.82 14.37 -3.15
CA THR A 130 -11.19 15.79 -3.23
C THR A 130 -12.12 16.10 -4.40
N TYR A 131 -12.31 15.17 -5.33
CA TYR A 131 -13.31 15.28 -6.40
C TYR A 131 -14.73 14.91 -5.98
N ASP A 132 -14.91 14.40 -4.76
CA ASP A 132 -16.20 14.18 -4.13
C ASP A 132 -16.58 15.36 -3.22
N ASP A 133 -17.88 15.56 -2.95
CA ASP A 133 -18.33 16.62 -2.05
C ASP A 133 -18.29 16.24 -0.56
N GLN A 134 -17.95 14.98 -0.27
CA GLN A 134 -17.71 14.43 1.07
C GLN A 134 -18.90 14.65 2.02
N ASP A 135 -20.12 14.61 1.48
CA ASP A 135 -21.36 14.87 2.22
C ASP A 135 -21.90 13.65 2.99
N GLY A 136 -21.15 12.54 2.97
CA GLY A 136 -21.50 11.26 3.56
C GLY A 136 -22.31 10.35 2.63
N SER A 137 -22.58 10.76 1.38
CA SER A 137 -23.18 9.90 0.36
C SER A 137 -22.13 9.08 -0.39
N SER A 138 -22.58 8.12 -1.22
CA SER A 138 -21.67 7.35 -2.06
C SER A 138 -21.19 8.20 -3.23
N GLY A 139 -19.90 8.14 -3.52
CA GLY A 139 -19.30 8.87 -4.64
C GLY A 139 -19.51 8.21 -6.00
N ASP A 140 -18.89 8.79 -7.02
CA ASP A 140 -18.83 8.28 -8.40
C ASP A 140 -17.40 7.87 -8.75
N ASP A 141 -17.18 6.61 -9.12
CA ASP A 141 -15.88 6.07 -9.55
C ASP A 141 -15.25 6.90 -10.65
N PHE A 142 -16.05 7.37 -11.61
CA PHE A 142 -15.55 8.18 -12.72
C PHE A 142 -14.97 9.53 -12.28
N ALA A 143 -15.45 10.06 -11.15
CA ALA A 143 -14.96 11.31 -10.59
C ALA A 143 -13.77 11.07 -9.64
N LEU A 144 -13.84 10.01 -8.82
CA LEU A 144 -12.82 9.68 -7.84
C LEU A 144 -11.53 9.14 -8.48
N SER A 145 -11.64 8.26 -9.47
CA SER A 145 -10.50 7.57 -10.07
C SER A 145 -9.75 8.49 -11.04
N VAL A 146 -8.64 9.08 -10.56
CA VAL A 146 -7.74 9.89 -11.39
C VAL A 146 -6.89 9.02 -12.30
N ILE A 147 -6.57 7.79 -11.86
CA ILE A 147 -5.97 6.76 -12.69
C ILE A 147 -6.87 5.54 -12.61
N ASP A 148 -7.52 5.22 -13.72
CA ASP A 148 -8.40 4.06 -13.84
C ASP A 148 -7.60 2.72 -13.80
N ASP A 149 -8.31 1.61 -13.59
CA ASP A 149 -7.76 0.25 -13.39
C ASP A 149 -6.69 -0.14 -14.42
N THR A 150 -5.44 0.08 -14.05
CA THR A 150 -4.27 -0.20 -14.85
C THR A 150 -3.76 -1.60 -14.57
N VAL A 151 -3.42 -2.35 -15.63
CA VAL A 151 -2.81 -3.68 -15.48
C VAL A 151 -1.31 -3.51 -15.28
N VAL A 152 -0.83 -3.85 -14.08
CA VAL A 152 0.61 -3.89 -13.75
C VAL A 152 1.25 -5.13 -14.37
N SER A 153 0.60 -6.29 -14.21
CA SER A 153 1.05 -7.53 -14.82
C SER A 153 -0.09 -8.52 -14.97
N GLN A 154 -0.11 -9.29 -16.06
CA GLN A 154 -1.14 -10.29 -16.34
C GLN A 154 -0.58 -11.54 -17.00
N ARG A 155 -0.82 -12.71 -16.41
CA ARG A 155 -0.45 -14.02 -16.97
C ARG A 155 -1.46 -15.11 -16.59
N ALA A 156 -1.32 -16.31 -17.16
CA ALA A 156 -2.23 -17.42 -16.92
C ALA A 156 -2.01 -18.12 -15.55
N GLN A 157 -0.81 -17.98 -14.99
CA GLN A 157 -0.42 -18.53 -13.69
C GLN A 157 -1.00 -17.70 -12.55
N ASN A 158 -1.04 -18.29 -11.35
CA ASN A 158 -1.52 -17.59 -10.17
C ASN A 158 -0.57 -16.43 -9.84
N ARG A 159 -1.12 -15.21 -9.81
CA ARG A 159 -0.55 -14.01 -9.20
C ARG A 159 -1.49 -13.57 -8.10
N ASP A 160 -0.99 -13.26 -6.91
CA ASP A 160 -1.83 -12.86 -5.78
C ASP A 160 -1.06 -12.08 -4.71
N TRP A 161 -1.77 -11.64 -3.67
CA TRP A 161 -1.24 -10.93 -2.51
C TRP A 161 -0.31 -9.77 -2.87
N PRO A 162 -0.79 -8.80 -3.65
CA PRO A 162 -0.02 -7.60 -3.89
C PRO A 162 0.11 -6.78 -2.62
N ALA A 163 1.26 -6.13 -2.45
CA ALA A 163 1.49 -5.11 -1.46
C ALA A 163 2.10 -3.87 -2.12
N ILE A 164 1.79 -2.68 -1.60
CA ILE A 164 2.18 -1.39 -2.16
C ILE A 164 2.85 -0.50 -1.11
N ALA A 165 3.91 0.20 -1.53
CA ALA A 165 4.51 1.28 -0.76
C ALA A 165 4.94 2.40 -1.71
N LEU A 166 4.97 3.63 -1.20
CA LEU A 166 5.41 4.81 -1.95
C LEU A 166 6.76 5.30 -1.41
N ASP A 167 7.62 5.78 -2.30
CA ASP A 167 8.85 6.48 -1.94
C ASP A 167 8.61 7.99 -1.72
N SER A 168 9.64 8.74 -1.35
CA SER A 168 9.52 10.17 -1.04
C SER A 168 9.19 11.07 -2.24
N ASP A 169 9.31 10.55 -3.46
CA ASP A 169 8.95 11.21 -4.71
C ASP A 169 7.57 10.72 -5.24
N ASP A 170 6.78 10.04 -4.40
CA ASP A 170 5.52 9.38 -4.75
C ASP A 170 5.66 8.29 -5.84
N GLY A 171 6.87 7.73 -5.99
CA GLY A 171 7.15 6.56 -6.80
C GLY A 171 6.49 5.32 -6.19
N VAL A 172 5.85 4.51 -7.03
CA VAL A 172 5.00 3.41 -6.59
C VAL A 172 5.76 2.10 -6.66
N HIS A 173 5.91 1.43 -5.52
CA HIS A 173 6.56 0.14 -5.40
C HIS A 173 5.53 -0.95 -5.14
N ILE A 174 5.50 -1.97 -6.01
CA ILE A 174 4.52 -3.05 -5.91
C ILE A 174 5.24 -4.39 -5.88
N VAL A 175 4.89 -5.23 -4.92
CA VAL A 175 5.32 -6.64 -4.84
C VAL A 175 4.14 -7.57 -4.84
N TRP A 176 4.31 -8.80 -5.32
CA TRP A 176 3.25 -9.83 -5.30
C TRP A 176 3.86 -11.23 -5.37
N GLU A 177 3.07 -12.24 -4.99
CA GLU A 177 3.43 -13.63 -5.24
C GLU A 177 3.00 -14.06 -6.64
N ASP A 178 3.84 -14.82 -7.32
CA ASP A 178 3.56 -15.30 -8.67
C ASP A 178 4.23 -16.65 -8.94
N ALA A 179 3.44 -17.58 -9.48
CA ALA A 179 3.89 -18.92 -9.85
C ALA A 179 4.42 -19.00 -11.29
N TYR A 180 4.43 -17.91 -12.05
CA TYR A 180 5.08 -17.84 -13.35
C TYR A 180 6.59 -17.91 -13.18
N GLU A 181 7.25 -18.72 -14.02
CA GLU A 181 8.67 -18.55 -14.31
C GLU A 181 9.01 -19.06 -15.71
N GLN A 182 9.81 -18.29 -16.43
CA GLN A 182 10.07 -18.50 -17.86
C GLN A 182 10.85 -19.79 -18.17
N LEU A 183 11.75 -20.23 -17.30
CA LEU A 183 12.68 -21.34 -17.55
C LEU A 183 12.28 -22.65 -16.86
N GLY A 184 11.13 -22.71 -16.18
CA GLY A 184 10.64 -23.85 -15.39
C GLY A 184 11.51 -24.26 -14.19
N LYS A 185 12.39 -23.39 -13.71
CA LYS A 185 13.39 -23.67 -12.65
C LYS A 185 12.79 -23.91 -11.28
N PHE A 186 11.65 -23.27 -10.98
CA PHE A 186 11.01 -23.33 -9.66
C PHE A 186 9.77 -24.25 -9.64
N PHE A 187 9.53 -25.04 -10.69
CA PHE A 187 8.45 -26.04 -10.72
C PHE A 187 7.05 -25.49 -10.36
N ASN A 188 6.73 -24.26 -10.80
CA ASN A 188 5.51 -23.52 -10.46
C ASN A 188 5.31 -23.26 -8.95
N GLN A 189 6.38 -23.28 -8.16
CA GLN A 189 6.34 -22.74 -6.81
C GLN A 189 6.26 -21.22 -6.85
N PRO A 190 5.41 -20.59 -6.01
CA PRO A 190 5.27 -19.15 -5.98
C PRO A 190 6.60 -18.50 -5.60
N GLN A 191 6.93 -17.42 -6.31
CA GLN A 191 8.09 -16.57 -6.12
C GLN A 191 7.63 -15.12 -5.91
N ILE A 192 8.52 -14.26 -5.41
CA ILE A 192 8.19 -12.84 -5.22
C ILE A 192 8.65 -12.04 -6.42
N TYR A 193 7.74 -11.25 -6.97
CA TYR A 193 7.99 -10.32 -8.06
C TYR A 193 7.85 -8.88 -7.56
N TYR A 194 8.47 -7.97 -8.30
CA TYR A 194 8.50 -6.54 -8.03
C TYR A 194 8.31 -5.74 -9.30
N SER A 195 7.61 -4.62 -9.21
CA SER A 195 7.52 -3.58 -10.24
C SER A 195 7.54 -2.20 -9.59
N MET A 196 8.01 -1.21 -10.36
CA MET A 196 7.98 0.20 -9.98
C MET A 196 7.19 0.97 -11.03
N LEU A 197 6.25 1.79 -10.59
CA LEU A 197 5.51 2.73 -11.43
C LEU A 197 5.88 4.16 -11.03
N GLU A 198 5.98 5.05 -12.01
CA GLU A 198 6.04 6.49 -11.83
C GLU A 198 4.73 7.10 -12.31
N ILE A 199 4.20 8.07 -11.58
CA ILE A 199 2.95 8.73 -11.94
C ILE A 199 3.23 9.98 -12.76
N ASP A 200 2.77 9.99 -14.02
CA ASP A 200 2.71 11.21 -14.81
C ASP A 200 1.54 12.06 -14.32
N SER A 201 1.85 13.05 -13.46
CA SER A 201 0.86 13.97 -12.88
C SER A 201 0.17 14.87 -13.90
N VAL A 202 0.71 15.03 -15.11
CA VAL A 202 0.10 15.83 -16.17
C VAL A 202 -0.91 15.02 -16.94
N MET A 203 -0.58 13.77 -17.26
CA MET A 203 -1.46 12.87 -18.02
C MET A 203 -2.36 12.01 -17.14
N MET A 204 -2.13 12.00 -15.83
CA MET A 204 -2.73 11.08 -14.85
C MET A 204 -2.61 9.64 -15.35
N GLN A 205 -1.37 9.19 -15.51
CA GLN A 205 -1.06 7.84 -15.98
C GLN A 205 0.04 7.20 -15.13
N ALA A 206 -0.10 5.90 -14.88
CA ALA A 206 0.95 5.09 -14.30
C ALA A 206 1.91 4.61 -15.40
N LEU A 207 3.16 5.02 -15.33
CA LEU A 207 4.23 4.63 -16.25
C LEU A 207 5.12 3.59 -15.58
N THR A 208 5.38 2.47 -16.24
CA THR A 208 6.27 1.43 -15.71
C THR A 208 7.73 1.90 -15.77
N ALA A 209 8.33 2.18 -14.61
CA ALA A 209 9.75 2.49 -14.46
C ALA A 209 10.59 1.19 -14.38
N ILE A 210 10.10 0.19 -13.64
CA ILE A 210 10.69 -1.14 -13.55
C ILE A 210 9.61 -2.17 -13.85
N ASP A 211 9.81 -2.92 -14.93
CA ASP A 211 8.92 -4.01 -15.34
C ASP A 211 9.04 -5.22 -14.42
N ASP A 212 8.11 -6.17 -14.54
CA ASP A 212 7.94 -7.24 -13.56
C ASP A 212 9.18 -8.14 -13.39
N THR A 213 9.87 -7.93 -12.27
CA THR A 213 11.19 -8.50 -12.00
C THR A 213 11.12 -9.50 -10.87
N LEU A 214 11.68 -10.68 -11.09
CA LEU A 214 11.81 -11.73 -10.07
C LEU A 214 12.83 -11.31 -9.00
N LEU A 215 12.40 -11.24 -7.73
CA LEU A 215 13.27 -10.93 -6.60
C LEU A 215 13.94 -12.18 -5.99
N THR A 216 13.24 -13.31 -5.94
CA THR A 216 13.72 -14.50 -5.23
C THR A 216 14.52 -15.45 -6.15
N PRO A 217 15.78 -15.77 -5.81
CA PRO A 217 16.63 -16.61 -6.68
C PRO A 217 16.64 -18.10 -6.29
N ILE A 218 15.91 -18.52 -5.25
CA ILE A 218 15.99 -19.86 -4.66
C ILE A 218 14.64 -20.58 -4.63
N ILE A 219 14.70 -21.91 -4.73
CA ILE A 219 13.55 -22.81 -4.59
C ILE A 219 12.99 -22.71 -3.15
N GLY A 220 11.67 -22.67 -3.02
CA GLY A 220 10.94 -22.56 -1.75
C GLY A 220 9.57 -21.94 -1.98
N HIS A 221 8.67 -22.08 -1.00
CA HIS A 221 7.29 -21.60 -1.13
C HIS A 221 7.20 -20.16 -0.64
N LYS A 222 7.47 -19.21 -1.53
CA LYS A 222 7.45 -17.78 -1.21
C LYS A 222 6.05 -17.23 -1.34
N GLY A 223 5.50 -16.66 -0.27
CA GLY A 223 4.13 -16.13 -0.30
C GLY A 223 3.93 -14.93 0.62
N HIS A 224 2.77 -14.29 0.47
CA HIS A 224 2.32 -13.15 1.26
C HIS A 224 3.42 -12.07 1.44
N PRO A 225 3.96 -11.52 0.33
CA PRO A 225 4.97 -10.50 0.47
C PRO A 225 4.38 -9.23 1.08
N ASP A 226 5.23 -8.47 1.74
CA ASP A 226 4.94 -7.13 2.22
C ASP A 226 6.13 -6.21 1.88
N ILE A 227 5.86 -4.92 1.75
CA ILE A 227 6.83 -3.92 1.29
C ILE A 227 6.76 -2.65 2.15
N ALA A 228 7.92 -2.09 2.44
CA ALA A 228 8.04 -0.77 3.05
C ALA A 228 9.19 0.00 2.40
N VAL A 229 9.06 1.32 2.36
CA VAL A 229 10.14 2.23 1.95
C VAL A 229 10.55 3.02 3.19
N ASP A 230 11.86 3.11 3.44
CA ASP A 230 12.38 3.91 4.55
C ASP A 230 12.59 5.38 4.17
N ALA A 231 13.02 6.20 5.13
CA ALA A 231 13.22 7.64 4.94
C ALA A 231 14.37 8.01 3.99
N ASP A 232 15.20 7.04 3.57
CA ASP A 232 16.29 7.20 2.61
C ASP A 232 15.91 6.58 1.23
N ASP A 233 14.61 6.33 0.99
CA ASP A 233 14.05 5.68 -0.21
C ASP A 233 14.58 4.26 -0.47
N LEU A 234 14.99 3.55 0.58
CA LEU A 234 15.39 2.16 0.46
C LEU A 234 14.20 1.22 0.63
N VAL A 235 13.93 0.47 -0.43
CA VAL A 235 12.86 -0.52 -0.50
C VAL A 235 13.23 -1.77 0.30
N GLN A 236 12.39 -2.14 1.26
CA GLN A 236 12.47 -3.38 2.03
C GLN A 236 11.30 -4.29 1.63
N VAL A 237 11.60 -5.53 1.25
CA VAL A 237 10.59 -6.53 0.90
C VAL A 237 10.76 -7.74 1.81
N VAL A 238 9.68 -8.19 2.41
CA VAL A 238 9.61 -9.38 3.28
C VAL A 238 8.58 -10.36 2.73
N TRP A 239 8.70 -11.64 3.09
CA TRP A 239 7.81 -12.71 2.63
C TRP A 239 7.89 -13.93 3.56
N ASP A 240 6.89 -14.82 3.46
CA ASP A 240 6.89 -16.14 4.09
C ASP A 240 7.65 -17.17 3.22
N ASP A 241 8.44 -18.08 3.82
CA ASP A 241 9.10 -19.22 3.15
C ASP A 241 9.05 -20.52 3.97
#